data_AF-A0A6P8J5B9-F1
#
_entry.id   AF-A0A6P8J5B9-F1
#
_cell.length_a   1.000
_cell.length_b   1.000
_cell.length_c   1.000
_cell.angle_alpha   90.00
_cell.angle_beta   90.00
_cell.angle_gamma   90.00
#
_symmetry.space_group_name_H-M   'P 1'
#
loop_
_entity.id
_entity.type
_entity.pdbx_description
1 polymer ?
#
loop_
_entity_poly.entity_id
_entity_poly.type
_entity_poly.pdbx_seq_one_letter_code
_entity_poly.pdbx_strand_id
1 'polypeptide(L)'
;MRRKVASLIMKAFVVTLLVTAVFSYPSHDNDEELNIERRGRATCGSVSYDPRFDVCCAGKVLWKGINKYACCGSANYDPRSDVCCAGRILWKGINNYACCGSANYDPRSDVCCAGRILWKGINKYACCGSANYDPRSDVCCAGKILWKGINKYACCGSANYDPRSDVCCAGRILWKGINKYACCGSVNYDPRWNSCCNGRLC
;
A
#
# COMPACT_ATOMS: atom_id res chain seq x y z
N MET A 1 24.23 29.75 -87.27
CA MET A 1 23.53 28.81 -86.35
C MET A 1 24.38 28.21 -85.22
N ARG A 2 25.72 28.31 -85.21
CA ARG A 2 26.57 27.59 -84.21
C ARG A 2 26.76 28.25 -82.83
N ARG A 3 26.46 29.55 -82.65
CA ARG A 3 26.69 30.25 -81.35
C ARG A 3 25.56 30.12 -80.32
N LYS A 4 24.31 29.84 -80.75
CA LYS A 4 23.17 29.67 -79.83
C LYS A 4 23.11 28.28 -79.19
N VAL A 5 23.67 27.26 -79.85
CA VAL A 5 23.69 25.88 -79.35
C VAL A 5 24.70 25.71 -78.20
N ALA A 6 25.86 26.37 -78.26
CA ALA A 6 26.86 26.34 -77.19
C ALA A 6 26.37 26.98 -75.87
N SER A 7 25.52 28.00 -75.94
CA SER A 7 24.94 28.67 -74.76
C SER A 7 23.86 27.81 -74.07
N LEU A 8 23.09 27.03 -74.84
CA LEU A 8 22.09 26.12 -74.28
C LEU A 8 22.74 24.91 -73.59
N ILE A 9 23.83 24.37 -74.16
CA ILE A 9 24.56 23.22 -73.60
C ILE A 9 25.29 23.61 -72.30
N MET A 10 25.90 24.80 -72.23
CA MET A 10 26.51 25.33 -70.99
C MET A 10 25.48 25.54 -69.88
N LYS A 11 24.28 26.06 -70.19
CA LYS A 11 23.21 26.23 -69.20
C LYS A 11 22.63 24.90 -68.73
N ALA A 12 22.53 23.89 -69.60
CA ALA A 12 22.06 22.56 -69.24
C ALA A 12 23.03 21.83 -68.29
N PHE A 13 24.34 21.96 -68.48
CA PHE A 13 25.38 21.37 -67.61
C PHE A 13 25.43 22.01 -66.22
N VAL A 14 25.26 23.33 -66.12
CA VAL A 14 25.23 24.04 -64.83
C VAL A 14 23.99 23.66 -64.02
N VAL A 15 22.83 23.49 -64.68
CA VAL A 15 21.59 23.07 -64.01
C VAL A 15 21.68 21.61 -63.53
N THR A 16 22.34 20.70 -64.27
CA THR A 16 22.51 19.31 -63.81
C THR A 16 23.54 19.15 -62.68
N LEU A 17 24.62 19.95 -62.68
CA LEU A 17 25.59 20.02 -61.57
C LEU A 17 24.98 20.61 -60.29
N LEU A 18 24.10 21.60 -60.41
CA LEU A 18 23.38 22.17 -59.26
C LEU A 18 22.30 21.22 -58.73
N VAL A 19 21.58 20.51 -59.60
CA VAL A 19 20.56 19.55 -59.18
C VAL A 19 21.18 18.34 -58.49
N THR A 20 22.34 17.84 -58.95
CA THR A 20 23.06 16.74 -58.26
C THR A 20 23.74 17.16 -56.96
N ALA A 21 24.15 18.43 -56.84
CA ALA A 21 24.63 19.01 -55.58
C ALA A 21 23.51 19.16 -54.52
N VAL A 22 22.26 19.34 -54.93
CA VAL A 22 21.09 19.37 -54.02
C VAL A 22 20.70 17.98 -53.51
N PHE A 23 21.04 16.90 -54.23
CA PHE A 23 20.75 15.51 -53.81
C PHE A 23 21.87 14.83 -53.01
N SER A 24 22.96 15.55 -52.71
CA SER A 24 24.11 15.01 -51.97
C SER A 24 24.38 15.75 -50.66
N TYR A 25 23.34 16.33 -50.04
CA TYR A 25 23.45 16.77 -48.64
C TYR A 25 23.49 15.53 -47.75
N PRO A 26 24.56 15.32 -46.97
CA PRO A 26 24.52 14.36 -45.89
C PRO A 26 23.40 14.83 -44.95
N SER A 27 22.48 13.93 -44.61
CA SER A 27 21.55 14.10 -43.50
C SER A 27 22.39 14.23 -42.23
N HIS A 28 22.75 15.47 -41.89
CA HIS A 28 23.42 15.81 -40.65
C HIS A 28 22.43 15.48 -39.52
N ASP A 29 22.81 14.48 -38.72
CA ASP A 29 22.17 13.95 -37.52
C ASP A 29 21.05 14.81 -36.90
N ASN A 30 19.80 14.55 -37.30
CA ASN A 30 18.63 14.88 -36.48
C ASN A 30 18.43 13.86 -35.34
N ASP A 31 19.24 12.80 -35.30
CA ASP A 31 19.19 11.78 -34.27
C ASP A 31 19.72 12.31 -32.92
N GLU A 32 20.62 13.29 -32.92
CA GLU A 32 21.16 13.85 -31.68
C GLU A 32 20.17 14.82 -31.00
N GLU A 33 19.45 15.64 -31.78
CA GLU A 33 18.39 16.53 -31.27
C GLU A 33 17.16 15.75 -30.75
N LEU A 34 16.76 14.68 -31.45
CA LEU A 34 15.72 13.74 -30.99
C LEU A 34 16.15 12.95 -29.74
N ASN A 35 17.43 12.61 -29.62
CA ASN A 35 17.95 11.92 -28.43
C ASN A 35 18.10 12.84 -27.21
N ILE A 36 18.35 14.15 -27.42
CA ILE A 36 18.38 15.15 -26.33
C ILE A 36 16.96 15.37 -25.77
N GLU A 37 15.92 15.43 -26.60
CA GLU A 37 14.52 15.46 -26.11
C GLU A 37 14.11 14.16 -25.40
N ARG A 38 14.67 13.00 -25.79
CA ARG A 38 14.40 11.71 -25.13
C ARG A 38 15.15 11.54 -23.81
N ARG A 39 16.25 12.27 -23.57
CA ARG A 39 16.99 12.30 -22.30
C ARG A 39 16.17 13.01 -21.21
N GLY A 40 15.17 12.31 -20.69
CA GLY A 40 14.33 12.79 -19.60
C GLY A 40 12.85 12.48 -19.77
N ARG A 41 12.41 11.97 -20.93
CA ARG A 41 11.03 11.51 -21.13
C ARG A 41 10.80 10.18 -20.41
N ALA A 42 9.65 10.04 -19.77
CA ALA A 42 9.17 8.78 -19.21
C ALA A 42 8.05 8.21 -20.09
N THR A 43 7.74 6.93 -19.93
CA THR A 43 6.69 6.25 -20.71
C THR A 43 5.54 5.81 -19.82
N CYS A 44 4.32 6.06 -20.28
CA CYS A 44 3.08 5.60 -19.67
C CYS A 44 2.34 4.72 -20.69
N GLY A 45 2.53 3.39 -20.60
CA GLY A 45 2.15 2.51 -21.70
C GLY A 45 2.93 2.87 -22.97
N SER A 46 2.22 3.17 -24.06
CA SER A 46 2.80 3.62 -25.33
C SER A 46 2.99 5.14 -25.46
N VAL A 47 2.62 5.91 -24.43
CA VAL A 47 2.68 7.38 -24.47
C VAL A 47 3.95 7.89 -23.79
N SER A 48 4.72 8.70 -24.50
CA SER A 48 5.88 9.43 -23.94
C SER A 48 5.43 10.73 -23.26
N TYR A 49 5.93 11.03 -22.06
CA TYR A 49 5.58 12.22 -21.29
C TYR A 49 6.78 12.83 -20.57
N ASP A 50 6.65 14.08 -20.13
CA ASP A 50 7.68 14.76 -19.35
C ASP A 50 7.44 14.54 -17.84
N PRO A 51 8.27 13.74 -17.15
CA PRO A 51 8.11 13.47 -15.72
C PRO A 51 8.41 14.69 -14.84
N ARG A 52 8.78 15.85 -15.40
CA ARG A 52 8.85 17.11 -14.64
C ARG A 52 7.47 17.69 -14.39
N PHE A 53 6.54 17.56 -15.33
CA PHE A 53 5.22 18.17 -15.27
C PHE A 53 4.08 17.16 -15.14
N ASP A 54 4.31 15.90 -15.52
CA ASP A 54 3.26 14.87 -15.55
C ASP A 54 3.60 13.64 -14.70
N VAL A 55 2.57 12.84 -14.46
CA VAL A 55 2.61 11.54 -13.77
C VAL A 55 1.79 10.52 -14.55
N CYS A 56 2.26 9.28 -14.61
CA CYS A 56 1.50 8.16 -15.15
C CYS A 56 0.73 7.46 -14.03
N CYS A 57 -0.61 7.47 -14.10
CA CYS A 57 -1.48 6.77 -13.15
C CYS A 57 -2.35 5.76 -13.91
N ALA A 58 -2.12 4.47 -13.66
CA ALA A 58 -2.85 3.36 -14.30
C ALA A 58 -2.97 3.51 -15.84
N GLY A 59 -1.87 3.86 -16.51
CA GLY A 59 -1.82 4.01 -17.97
C GLY A 59 -2.32 5.35 -18.51
N LYS A 60 -2.70 6.30 -17.66
CA LYS A 60 -3.08 7.67 -18.04
C LYS A 60 -2.00 8.67 -17.63
N VAL A 61 -1.58 9.51 -18.57
CA VAL A 61 -0.69 10.66 -18.30
C VAL A 61 -1.55 11.80 -17.75
N LEU A 62 -1.17 12.31 -16.58
CA LEU A 62 -1.87 13.38 -15.86
C LEU A 62 -0.90 14.47 -15.45
N TRP A 63 -1.32 15.72 -15.54
CA TRP A 63 -0.53 16.87 -15.08
C TRP A 63 -0.39 16.84 -13.55
N LYS A 64 0.84 16.87 -13.01
CA LYS A 64 1.13 16.86 -11.56
C LYS A 64 1.63 18.19 -11.00
N GLY A 65 1.70 19.23 -11.84
CA GLY A 65 2.19 20.55 -11.47
C GLY A 65 3.64 20.57 -10.97
N ILE A 66 4.01 21.65 -10.27
CA ILE A 66 5.41 21.93 -9.93
C ILE A 66 5.96 20.96 -8.88
N ASN A 67 5.13 20.32 -8.04
CA ASN A 67 5.58 19.26 -7.13
C ASN A 67 4.41 18.62 -6.35
N LYS A 68 4.40 17.28 -6.31
CA LYS A 68 3.85 16.37 -5.27
C LYS A 68 2.52 15.65 -5.51
N TYR A 69 1.84 15.76 -6.65
CA TYR A 69 0.64 14.94 -6.85
C TYR A 69 0.99 13.45 -6.92
N ALA A 70 0.22 12.62 -6.22
CA ALA A 70 0.38 11.18 -6.16
C ALA A 70 -0.77 10.48 -6.92
N CYS A 71 -0.56 9.23 -7.33
CA CYS A 71 -1.61 8.46 -8.00
C CYS A 71 -2.58 7.82 -7.01
N CYS A 72 -3.86 7.85 -7.36
CA CYS A 72 -4.93 7.07 -6.75
C CYS A 72 -5.74 6.39 -7.86
N GLY A 73 -5.38 5.14 -8.17
CA GLY A 73 -5.93 4.45 -9.34
C GLY A 73 -5.55 5.17 -10.64
N SER A 74 -6.56 5.59 -11.42
CA SER A 74 -6.36 6.29 -12.71
C SER A 74 -6.42 7.83 -12.63
N ALA A 75 -6.46 8.37 -11.42
CA ALA A 75 -6.42 9.81 -11.14
C ALA A 75 -5.18 10.16 -10.32
N ASN A 76 -4.77 11.43 -10.33
CA ASN A 76 -3.80 11.96 -9.40
C ASN A 76 -4.50 12.88 -8.37
N TYR A 77 -3.85 13.09 -7.24
CA TYR A 77 -4.38 13.92 -6.15
C TYR A 77 -3.24 14.64 -5.42
N ASP A 78 -3.55 15.73 -4.72
CA ASP A 78 -2.58 16.42 -3.88
C ASP A 78 -2.50 15.72 -2.50
N PRO A 79 -1.39 15.05 -2.16
CA PRO A 79 -1.23 14.39 -0.87
C PRO A 79 -1.11 15.38 0.29
N ARG A 80 -1.13 16.70 0.07
CA ARG A 80 -1.24 17.69 1.15
C ARG A 80 -2.67 17.85 1.65
N SER A 81 -3.64 17.87 0.73
CA SER A 81 -5.06 18.05 1.05
C SER A 81 -5.83 16.75 1.11
N ASP A 82 -5.40 15.72 0.39
CA ASP A 82 -6.21 14.52 0.13
C ASP A 82 -5.46 13.23 0.43
N VAL A 83 -6.21 12.15 0.61
CA VAL A 83 -5.75 10.79 0.88
C VAL A 83 -6.42 9.82 -0.09
N CYS A 84 -5.66 8.84 -0.58
CA CYS A 84 -6.18 7.77 -1.41
C CYS A 84 -6.53 6.54 -0.56
N CYS A 85 -7.82 6.20 -0.48
CA CYS A 85 -8.31 5.02 0.23
C CYS A 85 -8.94 4.04 -0.77
N ALA A 86 -8.27 2.91 -1.01
CA ALA A 86 -8.70 1.88 -1.96
C ALA A 86 -9.16 2.44 -3.33
N GLY A 87 -8.38 3.36 -3.90
CA GLY A 87 -8.67 3.97 -5.20
C GLY A 87 -9.64 5.15 -5.17
N ARG A 88 -10.12 5.58 -4.00
CA ARG A 88 -10.94 6.78 -3.82
C ARG A 88 -10.13 7.91 -3.21
N ILE A 89 -10.17 9.09 -3.85
CA ILE A 89 -9.55 10.31 -3.34
C ILE A 89 -10.53 10.98 -2.37
N LEU A 90 -10.07 11.24 -1.16
CA LEU A 90 -10.86 11.81 -0.06
C LEU A 90 -10.08 12.95 0.60
N TRP A 91 -10.77 13.99 1.05
CA TRP A 91 -10.13 15.07 1.80
C TRP A 91 -9.56 14.58 3.13
N LYS A 92 -8.31 14.94 3.45
CA LYS A 92 -7.60 14.53 4.68
C LYS A 92 -8.19 15.09 5.97
N GLY A 93 -9.09 16.06 5.90
CA GLY A 93 -9.54 16.72 7.10
C GLY A 93 -8.45 17.50 7.82
N ILE A 94 -8.83 18.18 8.90
CA ILE A 94 -7.90 18.92 9.75
C ILE A 94 -7.01 17.97 10.58
N ASN A 95 -7.51 16.74 10.83
CA ASN A 95 -6.88 15.79 11.74
C ASN A 95 -6.09 14.67 11.05
N ASN A 96 -5.75 14.84 9.76
CA ASN A 96 -5.06 13.82 8.94
C ASN A 96 -5.77 12.47 8.99
N TYR A 97 -7.00 12.45 8.47
CA TYR A 97 -7.88 11.29 8.43
C TYR A 97 -7.17 10.09 7.79
N ALA A 98 -7.33 8.94 8.42
CA ALA A 98 -6.73 7.68 8.01
C ALA A 98 -7.72 6.85 7.19
N CYS A 99 -7.23 5.91 6.38
CA CYS A 99 -8.10 5.04 5.59
C CYS A 99 -8.65 3.87 6.39
N CYS A 100 -9.92 3.56 6.15
CA CYS A 100 -10.58 2.31 6.54
C CYS A 100 -11.29 1.74 5.30
N GLY A 101 -10.61 0.85 4.59
CA GLY A 101 -11.08 0.38 3.29
C GLY A 101 -11.14 1.52 2.27
N SER A 102 -12.34 1.79 1.74
CA SER A 102 -12.58 2.83 0.72
C SER A 102 -13.08 4.16 1.31
N ALA A 103 -13.18 4.26 2.63
CA ALA A 103 -13.52 5.49 3.34
C ALA A 103 -12.32 5.97 4.17
N ASN A 104 -12.35 7.22 4.59
CA ASN A 104 -11.44 7.75 5.59
C ASN A 104 -12.19 8.10 6.88
N TYR A 105 -11.45 8.20 7.99
CA TYR A 105 -11.99 8.49 9.31
C TYR A 105 -11.01 9.32 10.12
N ASP A 106 -11.51 10.02 11.14
CA ASP A 106 -10.68 10.76 12.07
C ASP A 106 -10.09 9.81 13.13
N PRO A 107 -8.75 9.58 13.16
CA PRO A 107 -8.13 8.68 14.13
C PRO A 107 -8.18 9.19 15.59
N ARG A 108 -8.62 10.44 15.80
CA ARG A 108 -8.84 11.02 17.14
C ARG A 108 -10.15 10.52 17.75
N SER A 109 -11.24 10.48 16.99
CA SER A 109 -12.57 10.07 17.46
C SER A 109 -12.89 8.61 17.17
N ASP A 110 -12.30 8.02 16.13
CA ASP A 110 -12.72 6.73 15.61
C ASP A 110 -11.56 5.73 15.47
N VAL A 111 -11.92 4.47 15.23
CA VAL A 111 -11.03 3.35 15.00
C VAL A 111 -11.55 2.49 13.85
N CYS A 112 -10.65 1.99 13.01
CA CYS A 112 -10.99 1.06 11.94
C CYS A 112 -10.79 -0.40 12.40
N CYS A 113 -11.87 -1.17 12.52
CA CYS A 113 -11.84 -2.58 12.88
C CYS A 113 -12.34 -3.43 11.71
N ALA A 114 -11.44 -4.17 11.07
CA ALA A 114 -11.73 -5.01 9.90
C ALA A 114 -12.57 -4.30 8.81
N GLY A 115 -12.20 -3.07 8.47
CA GLY A 115 -12.88 -2.27 7.45
C GLY A 115 -14.14 -1.52 7.92
N ARG A 116 -14.49 -1.61 9.21
CA ARG A 116 -15.59 -0.82 9.81
C ARG A 116 -15.03 0.32 10.66
N ILE A 117 -15.53 1.52 10.41
CA ILE A 117 -15.23 2.71 11.22
C ILE A 117 -16.16 2.70 12.43
N LEU A 118 -15.59 2.74 13.63
CA LEU A 118 -16.30 2.69 14.90
C LEU A 118 -15.81 3.82 15.81
N TRP A 119 -16.71 4.38 16.61
CA TRP A 119 -16.32 5.38 17.61
C TRP A 119 -15.37 4.77 18.64
N LYS A 120 -14.25 5.46 18.89
CA LYS A 120 -13.14 4.99 19.73
C LYS A 120 -13.49 4.97 21.22
N GLY A 121 -14.58 5.61 21.62
CA GLY A 121 -14.95 5.72 23.02
C GLY A 121 -13.96 6.56 23.84
N ILE A 122 -14.33 6.82 25.09
CA ILE A 122 -13.48 7.56 26.03
C ILE A 122 -12.25 6.74 26.43
N ASN A 123 -12.39 5.40 26.48
CA ASN A 123 -11.37 4.50 26.99
C ASN A 123 -10.44 3.93 25.90
N LYS A 124 -10.39 4.55 24.72
CA LYS A 124 -9.55 4.09 23.59
C LYS A 124 -9.82 2.63 23.23
N TYR A 125 -11.06 2.35 22.85
CA TYR A 125 -11.54 1.01 22.55
C TYR A 125 -10.64 0.33 21.50
N ALA A 126 -10.35 -0.94 21.74
CA ALA A 126 -9.51 -1.77 20.89
C ALA A 126 -10.38 -2.61 19.94
N CYS A 127 -9.81 -3.07 18.83
CA CYS A 127 -10.54 -3.93 17.90
C CYS A 127 -10.54 -5.39 18.34
N CYS A 128 -11.69 -6.06 18.16
CA CYS A 128 -11.86 -7.50 18.20
C CYS A 128 -12.63 -7.93 16.95
N GLY A 129 -11.90 -8.35 15.91
CA GLY A 129 -12.47 -8.56 14.59
C GLY A 129 -13.06 -7.26 14.01
N SER A 130 -14.36 -7.29 13.67
CA SER A 130 -15.11 -6.17 13.10
C SER A 130 -15.86 -5.32 14.13
N ALA A 131 -15.64 -5.56 15.42
CA ALA A 131 -16.18 -4.78 16.53
C ALA A 131 -15.04 -4.15 17.33
N ASN A 132 -15.35 -3.13 18.13
CA ASN A 132 -14.44 -2.61 19.13
C ASN A 132 -14.99 -2.88 20.55
N TYR A 133 -14.09 -2.85 21.53
CA TYR A 133 -14.42 -3.14 22.93
C TYR A 133 -13.59 -2.28 23.87
N ASP A 134 -14.05 -2.11 25.10
CA ASP A 134 -13.30 -1.42 26.15
C ASP A 134 -12.25 -2.37 26.78
N PRO A 135 -10.94 -2.14 26.59
CA PRO A 135 -9.91 -3.02 27.14
C PRO A 135 -9.79 -2.99 28.68
N ARG A 136 -10.53 -2.08 29.34
CA ARG A 136 -10.63 -2.01 30.81
C ARG A 136 -11.57 -3.07 31.36
N SER A 137 -12.74 -3.26 30.75
CA SER A 137 -13.77 -4.22 31.18
C SER A 137 -13.68 -5.55 30.47
N ASP A 138 -13.16 -5.59 29.24
CA ASP A 138 -13.27 -6.76 28.37
C ASP A 138 -11.92 -7.21 27.81
N VAL A 139 -11.92 -8.41 27.22
CA VAL A 139 -10.79 -9.06 26.55
C VAL A 139 -11.27 -9.67 25.24
N CYS A 140 -10.45 -9.59 24.19
CA CYS A 140 -10.72 -10.25 22.91
C CYS A 140 -10.01 -11.60 22.83
N CYS A 141 -10.76 -12.70 22.79
CA CYS A 141 -10.23 -14.05 22.65
C CYS A 141 -10.70 -14.66 21.32
N ALA A 142 -9.78 -14.85 20.38
CA ALA A 142 -10.05 -15.39 19.04
C ALA A 142 -11.27 -14.74 18.35
N GLY A 143 -11.37 -13.39 18.41
CA GLY A 143 -12.45 -12.62 17.80
C GLY A 143 -13.74 -12.53 18.62
N LYS A 144 -13.80 -13.12 19.82
CA LYS A 144 -14.91 -12.96 20.76
C LYS A 144 -14.55 -11.97 21.87
N ILE A 145 -15.43 -11.00 22.10
CA ILE A 145 -15.32 -10.04 23.21
C ILE A 145 -15.92 -10.71 24.45
N LEU A 146 -15.14 -10.80 25.52
CA LEU A 146 -15.52 -11.44 26.78
C LEU A 146 -15.22 -10.50 27.95
N TRP A 147 -16.06 -10.53 28.98
CA TRP A 147 -15.80 -9.76 30.20
C TRP A 147 -14.52 -10.23 30.89
N LYS A 148 -13.63 -9.30 31.21
CA LYS A 148 -12.28 -9.55 31.74
C LYS A 148 -12.29 -10.04 33.18
N GLY A 149 -13.41 -9.97 33.88
CA GLY A 149 -13.47 -10.35 35.28
C GLY A 149 -12.67 -9.43 36.19
N ILE A 150 -12.83 -9.63 37.50
CA ILE A 150 -12.05 -8.89 38.52
C ILE A 150 -10.57 -9.32 38.47
N ASN A 151 -10.31 -10.59 38.12
CA ASN A 151 -8.96 -11.18 38.19
C ASN A 151 -8.17 -11.08 36.88
N LYS A 152 -8.58 -10.21 35.95
CA LYS A 152 -7.91 -10.02 34.65
C LYS A 152 -7.77 -11.33 33.87
N TYR A 153 -8.91 -11.93 33.56
CA TYR A 153 -9.02 -13.21 32.87
C TYR A 153 -8.21 -13.21 31.58
N ALA A 154 -7.51 -14.32 31.35
CA ALA A 154 -6.65 -14.54 30.19
C ALA A 154 -7.38 -15.38 29.13
N CYS A 155 -6.93 -15.32 27.88
CA CYS A 155 -7.53 -16.11 26.80
C CYS A 155 -7.00 -17.54 26.76
N CYS A 156 -7.91 -18.49 26.52
CA CYS A 156 -7.61 -19.86 26.11
C CYS A 156 -8.45 -20.18 24.86
N GLY A 157 -7.86 -20.02 23.68
CA GLY A 157 -8.61 -20.08 22.42
C GLY A 157 -9.67 -18.97 22.35
N SER A 158 -10.94 -19.36 22.19
CA SER A 158 -12.08 -18.43 22.11
C SER A 158 -12.81 -18.18 23.44
N ALA A 159 -12.31 -18.76 24.54
CA ALA A 159 -12.81 -18.54 25.89
C ALA A 159 -11.78 -17.76 26.70
N ASN A 160 -12.22 -17.16 27.80
CA ASN A 160 -11.34 -16.62 28.82
C ASN A 160 -11.45 -17.43 30.12
N TYR A 161 -10.42 -17.35 30.95
CA TYR A 161 -10.33 -18.07 32.22
C TYR A 161 -9.64 -17.23 33.28
N ASP A 162 -9.89 -17.55 34.55
CA ASP A 162 -9.19 -16.91 35.66
C ASP A 162 -7.78 -17.52 35.82
N PRO A 163 -6.71 -16.76 35.56
CA PRO A 163 -5.36 -17.27 35.72
C PRO A 163 -4.95 -17.52 37.18
N ARG A 164 -5.80 -17.23 38.17
CA ARG A 164 -5.54 -17.60 39.58
C ARG A 164 -5.93 -19.04 39.88
N SER A 165 -7.07 -19.50 39.37
CA SER A 165 -7.59 -20.85 39.60
C SER A 165 -7.27 -21.81 38.46
N ASP A 166 -7.11 -21.33 37.24
CA ASP A 166 -7.11 -22.18 36.05
C ASP A 166 -5.90 -21.92 35.14
N VAL A 167 -5.54 -22.93 34.35
CA VAL A 167 -4.45 -22.93 33.36
C VAL A 167 -5.00 -23.33 31.99
N CYS A 168 -4.46 -22.74 30.93
CA CYS A 168 -4.75 -23.13 29.56
C CYS A 168 -3.68 -24.10 29.03
N CYS A 169 -4.05 -25.34 28.77
CA CYS A 169 -3.18 -26.34 28.16
C CYS A 169 -3.74 -26.76 26.79
N ALA A 170 -3.03 -26.44 25.72
CA ALA A 170 -3.43 -26.71 24.33
C ALA A 170 -4.91 -26.34 24.02
N GLY A 171 -5.35 -25.16 24.46
CA GLY A 171 -6.71 -24.66 24.23
C GLY A 171 -7.78 -25.20 25.19
N ARG A 172 -7.42 -26.02 26.19
CA ARG A 172 -8.32 -26.47 27.25
C ARG A 172 -8.03 -25.72 28.55
N ILE A 173 -9.10 -25.23 29.18
CA ILE A 173 -9.03 -24.59 30.51
C ILE A 173 -9.15 -25.70 31.56
N LEU A 174 -8.18 -25.77 32.47
CA LEU A 174 -8.07 -26.80 33.51
C LEU A 174 -7.80 -26.15 34.86
N TRP A 175 -8.36 -26.70 35.93
CA TRP A 175 -8.09 -26.23 37.29
C TRP A 175 -6.65 -26.50 37.70
N LYS A 176 -5.94 -25.49 38.22
CA LYS A 176 -4.53 -25.55 38.62
C LYS A 176 -4.26 -26.47 39.81
N GLY A 177 -5.25 -26.65 40.67
CA GLY A 177 -5.03 -27.27 41.97
C GLY A 177 -4.26 -26.36 42.94
N ILE A 178 -3.86 -26.95 44.07
CA ILE A 178 -3.16 -26.24 45.18
C ILE A 178 -1.64 -26.21 44.95
N ASN A 179 -1.12 -27.08 44.07
CA ASN A 179 0.31 -27.39 43.93
C ASN A 179 0.94 -26.75 42.68
N LYS A 180 2.24 -26.98 42.47
CA LYS A 180 2.90 -26.66 41.19
C LYS A 180 2.19 -27.40 40.07
N TYR A 181 1.88 -26.69 38.98
CA TYR A 181 1.24 -27.23 37.80
C TYR A 181 2.08 -26.91 36.56
N ALA A 182 2.08 -27.84 35.61
CA ALA A 182 2.65 -27.68 34.27
C ALA A 182 1.70 -28.27 33.24
N CYS A 183 1.78 -27.82 31.98
CA CYS A 183 1.01 -28.40 30.89
C CYS A 183 1.80 -29.53 30.21
N CYS A 184 1.13 -30.63 29.90
CA CYS A 184 1.63 -31.66 28.99
C CYS A 184 0.55 -31.94 27.93
N GLY A 185 0.73 -31.40 26.73
CA GLY A 185 -0.33 -31.41 25.72
C GLY A 185 -1.59 -30.69 26.23
N SER A 186 -2.69 -31.42 26.30
CA SER A 186 -4.01 -30.89 26.68
C SER A 186 -4.43 -31.18 28.13
N VAL A 187 -3.49 -31.62 28.96
CA VAL A 187 -3.68 -31.88 30.39
C VAL A 187 -2.71 -31.05 31.24
N ASN A 188 -3.09 -30.78 32.48
CA ASN A 188 -2.20 -30.23 33.50
C ASN A 188 -1.75 -31.34 34.46
N TYR A 189 -0.54 -31.22 34.99
CA TYR A 189 0.04 -32.17 35.91
C TYR A 189 0.95 -31.50 36.93
N ASP A 190 1.21 -32.18 38.05
CA ASP A 190 2.19 -31.75 39.03
C ASP A 190 3.57 -32.31 38.66
N PRO A 191 4.55 -31.44 38.33
CA PRO A 191 5.88 -31.87 37.91
C PRO A 191 6.72 -32.52 39.01
N ARG A 192 6.19 -32.62 40.25
CA ARG A 192 6.81 -33.40 41.32
C ARG A 192 6.53 -34.90 41.21
N TRP A 193 5.42 -35.28 40.57
CA TRP A 193 4.93 -36.66 40.52
C TRP A 193 4.95 -37.26 39.12
N ASN A 194 4.87 -36.42 38.09
CA ASN A 194 4.89 -36.85 36.69
C ASN A 194 5.86 -35.96 35.91
N SER A 195 6.25 -36.43 34.73
CA SER A 195 7.03 -35.72 33.71
C SER A 195 6.22 -35.60 32.42
N CYS A 196 6.72 -34.87 31.42
CA CYS A 196 6.08 -34.79 30.11
C CYS A 196 7.00 -35.34 29.03
N CYS A 197 6.63 -36.48 28.45
CA CYS A 197 7.32 -37.12 27.33
C CYS A 197 6.50 -36.93 26.05
N ASN A 198 7.00 -36.14 25.09
CA ASN A 198 6.37 -35.97 23.76
C ASN A 198 4.86 -35.61 23.83
N GLY A 199 4.48 -34.73 24.75
CA GLY A 199 3.11 -34.28 24.92
C GLY A 199 2.17 -35.26 25.65
N ARG A 200 2.73 -36.33 26.24
CA ARG A 200 2.00 -37.28 27.11
C ARG A 200 2.70 -37.41 28.46
N LEU A 201 1.93 -37.74 29.50
CA LEU A 201 2.48 -37.88 30.84
C LEU A 201 3.39 -39.11 30.98
N CYS A 202 4.56 -38.76 31.48
CA CYS A 202 5.72 -39.45 32.01
C CYS A 202 5.73 -39.80 33.49
#